data_AF-A0A2Z4YH94-F1
#
_entry.id   AF-A0A2Z4YH94-F1
#
_cell.length_a   1.000
_cell.length_b   1.000
_cell.length_c   1.000
_cell.angle_alpha   90.00
_cell.angle_beta   90.00
_cell.angle_gamma   90.00
#
_symmetry.space_group_name_H-M   'P 1'
#
loop_
_entity.id
_entity.type
_entity.pdbx_description
1 polymer ?
#
loop_
_entity_poly.entity_id
_entity_poly.type
_entity_poly.pdbx_seq_one_letter_code
_entity_poly.pdbx_strand_id
1 'polypeptide(L)'
;MAENVASFDENLQKLVVTPFGTTAEELRIAAIGSKIEFAKSELQTVQTYIDVVYAGRVRVATDDGSELPIDCLAHLGSVLSNYEQMLFDQIADLEYQQEMLRFPPDKEEDLEDDGISDNQDA
;
A
#
# COMPACT_ATOMS: atom_id res chain seq x y z
N MET A 1 -39.96 49.04 -4.30
CA MET A 1 -38.60 49.15 -4.85
C MET A 1 -37.70 48.33 -3.97
N ALA A 2 -36.96 47.40 -4.60
CA ALA A 2 -35.82 46.63 -4.11
C ALA A 2 -36.04 45.77 -2.84
N GLU A 3 -35.64 44.51 -2.76
CA GLU A 3 -34.92 43.63 -3.66
C GLU A 3 -35.08 42.20 -3.14
N ASN A 4 -34.97 41.27 -4.07
CA ASN A 4 -35.08 39.83 -3.87
C ASN A 4 -33.73 39.27 -3.37
N VAL A 5 -33.81 38.20 -2.58
CA VAL A 5 -32.85 37.07 -2.54
C VAL A 5 -31.43 37.35 -1.99
N ALA A 6 -31.16 36.74 -0.84
CA ALA A 6 -29.96 35.91 -0.68
C ALA A 6 -30.37 34.68 0.14
N SER A 7 -31.04 33.75 -0.53
CA SER A 7 -31.10 32.36 -0.10
C SER A 7 -29.66 31.90 0.15
N PHE A 8 -29.37 31.43 1.36
CA PHE A 8 -28.13 30.73 1.65
C PHE A 8 -28.00 29.59 0.64
N ASP A 9 -27.02 29.74 -0.25
CA ASP A 9 -26.74 28.83 -1.33
C ASP A 9 -26.25 27.50 -0.75
N GLU A 10 -27.14 26.50 -0.69
CA GLU A 10 -26.81 25.12 -0.34
C GLU A 10 -25.75 24.53 -1.30
N ASN A 11 -25.44 25.18 -2.42
CA ASN A 11 -24.32 24.77 -3.29
C ASN A 11 -22.94 25.12 -2.72
N LEU A 12 -22.81 26.01 -1.72
CA LEU A 12 -21.50 26.30 -1.13
C LEU A 12 -20.99 25.15 -0.25
N GLN A 13 -21.86 24.27 0.25
CA GLN A 13 -21.44 23.03 0.93
C GLN A 13 -20.93 21.97 -0.05
N LYS A 14 -21.26 22.09 -1.34
CA LYS A 14 -20.83 21.16 -2.39
C LYS A 14 -19.45 21.48 -2.95
N LEU A 15 -18.88 22.63 -2.56
CA LEU A 15 -17.63 23.17 -3.13
C LEU A 15 -16.49 23.29 -2.12
N VAL A 16 -16.51 22.52 -1.03
CA VAL A 16 -15.27 22.24 -0.28
C VAL A 16 -14.58 21.07 -0.98
N VAL A 17 -14.01 21.38 -2.15
CA VAL A 17 -13.10 20.49 -2.88
C VAL A 17 -11.82 20.42 -2.07
N THR A 18 -11.75 19.47 -1.14
CA THR A 18 -10.46 19.01 -0.62
C THR A 18 -9.73 18.30 -1.76
N PRO A 19 -8.42 18.52 -1.95
CA PRO A 19 -7.65 17.94 -3.05
C PRO A 19 -7.41 16.43 -2.91
N PHE A 20 -7.99 15.80 -1.88
CA PHE A 20 -7.97 14.37 -1.65
C PHE A 20 -9.33 13.81 -2.06
N GLY A 21 -9.31 12.66 -2.76
CA GLY A 21 -10.49 12.01 -3.30
C GLY A 21 -11.63 11.93 -2.30
N THR A 22 -12.84 12.24 -2.76
CA THR A 22 -14.02 12.39 -1.90
C THR A 22 -14.78 11.08 -1.74
N THR A 23 -14.48 10.09 -2.57
CA THR A 23 -15.11 8.76 -2.50
C THR A 23 -14.33 7.82 -1.58
N ALA A 24 -15.04 6.87 -0.96
CA ALA A 24 -14.42 5.84 -0.12
C ALA A 24 -13.39 4.98 -0.89
N GLU A 25 -13.57 4.85 -2.20
CA GLU A 25 -12.67 4.13 -3.09
C GLU A 25 -11.39 4.90 -3.38
N GLU A 26 -11.49 6.18 -3.74
CA GLU A 26 -10.31 7.04 -3.94
C GLU A 26 -9.48 7.14 -2.65
N LEU A 27 -10.13 7.21 -1.48
CA LEU A 27 -9.43 7.19 -0.19
C LEU A 27 -8.68 5.87 0.04
N ARG A 28 -9.25 4.73 -0.34
CA ARG A 28 -8.57 3.42 -0.25
C ARG A 28 -7.38 3.36 -1.20
N ILE A 29 -7.54 3.80 -2.44
CA ILE A 29 -6.46 3.84 -3.44
C ILE A 29 -5.31 4.74 -2.95
N ALA A 30 -5.62 5.92 -2.41
CA ALA A 30 -4.64 6.84 -1.85
C ALA A 30 -3.94 6.26 -0.61
N ALA A 31 -4.67 5.58 0.28
CA ALA A 31 -4.10 4.93 1.45
C ALA A 31 -3.16 3.79 1.06
N ILE A 32 -3.55 2.95 0.10
CA ILE A 32 -2.68 1.88 -0.43
C ILE A 32 -1.44 2.48 -1.10
N GLY A 33 -1.60 3.51 -1.93
CA GLY A 33 -0.49 4.22 -2.55
C GLY A 33 0.50 4.79 -1.51
N SER A 34 -0.02 5.38 -0.44
CA SER A 34 0.81 5.90 0.66
C SER A 34 1.58 4.79 1.38
N LYS A 35 0.96 3.61 1.58
CA LYS A 35 1.63 2.44 2.17
C LYS A 35 2.71 1.87 1.26
N ILE A 36 2.50 1.86 -0.06
CA ILE A 36 3.50 1.43 -1.04
C ILE A 36 4.73 2.35 -0.98
N GLU A 37 4.52 3.67 -1.03
CA GLU A 37 5.61 4.65 -0.97
C GLU A 37 6.39 4.55 0.34
N PHE A 38 5.70 4.38 1.46
CA PHE A 38 6.34 4.15 2.75
C PHE A 38 7.19 2.87 2.73
N ALA A 39 6.63 1.74 2.29
CA ALA A 39 7.36 0.47 2.23
C ALA A 39 8.58 0.54 1.30
N LYS A 40 8.50 1.25 0.17
CA LYS A 40 9.63 1.49 -0.73
C LYS A 40 10.74 2.33 -0.09
N SER A 41 10.37 3.41 0.60
CA SER A 41 11.33 4.22 1.36
C SER A 41 12.00 3.44 2.48
N GLU A 42 11.24 2.58 3.16
CA GLU A 42 11.76 1.73 4.22
C GLU A 42 12.70 0.65 3.67
N LEU A 43 12.33 0.00 2.57
CA LEU A 43 13.18 -0.96 1.86
C LEU A 43 14.55 -0.35 1.51
N GLN A 44 14.57 0.86 0.96
CA GLN A 44 15.81 1.56 0.64
C GLN A 44 16.68 1.79 1.89
N THR A 45 16.05 2.10 3.02
CA THR A 45 16.73 2.29 4.30
C THR A 45 17.34 0.98 4.80
N VAL A 46 16.57 -0.10 4.74
CA VAL A 46 17.01 -1.45 5.15
C VAL A 46 18.18 -1.92 4.30
N GLN A 47 18.12 -1.74 2.98
CA GLN A 47 19.22 -2.05 2.07
C GLN A 47 20.50 -1.29 2.42
N THR A 48 20.37 -0.01 2.77
CA THR A 48 21.51 0.79 3.23
C THR A 48 22.13 0.21 4.51
N TYR A 49 21.31 -0.29 5.45
CA TYR A 49 21.81 -0.92 6.67
C TYR A 49 22.46 -2.28 6.41
N ILE A 50 21.88 -3.09 5.53
CA ILE A 50 22.46 -4.37 5.07
C ILE A 50 23.86 -4.12 4.48
N ASP A 51 23.99 -3.15 3.59
CA ASP A 51 25.27 -2.77 2.98
C ASP A 51 26.30 -2.37 4.04
N VAL A 52 25.91 -1.57 5.03
CA VAL A 52 26.80 -1.11 6.10
C VAL A 52 27.26 -2.27 6.98
N VAL A 53 26.35 -3.19 7.33
CA VAL A 53 26.63 -4.36 8.17
C VAL A 53 27.55 -5.34 7.44
N TYR A 54 27.22 -5.72 6.20
CA TYR A 54 28.00 -6.73 5.46
C TYR A 54 29.30 -6.18 4.85
N ALA A 55 29.39 -4.88 4.57
CA ALA A 55 30.66 -4.28 4.12
C ALA A 55 31.69 -4.11 5.26
N GLY A 56 31.36 -4.49 6.51
CA GLY A 56 32.25 -4.34 7.66
C GLY A 56 32.58 -2.89 7.99
N ARG A 57 31.76 -1.93 7.54
CA ARG A 57 31.97 -0.49 7.77
C ARG A 57 31.67 -0.07 9.20
N VAL A 58 30.93 -0.89 9.94
CA VAL A 58 30.69 -0.72 11.37
C VAL A 58 31.64 -1.65 12.12
N ARG A 59 32.50 -1.06 12.95
CA ARG A 59 33.34 -1.79 13.89
C ARG A 59 32.73 -1.66 15.28
N VAL A 60 32.29 -2.78 15.84
CA VAL A 60 31.84 -2.85 17.23
C VAL A 60 33.07 -3.16 18.09
N ALA A 61 33.24 -2.44 19.18
CA ALA A 61 34.27 -2.69 20.19
C ALA A 61 33.60 -2.72 21.57
N THR A 62 34.10 -3.57 22.44
CA THR A 62 33.75 -3.57 23.86
C THR A 62 34.47 -2.43 24.58
N ASP A 63 33.90 -2.01 25.71
CA ASP A 63 34.47 -0.94 26.55
C ASP A 63 35.79 -1.37 27.22
N ASP A 64 35.94 -2.66 27.49
CA ASP A 64 37.12 -3.29 28.06
C ASP A 64 38.22 -3.60 27.04
N GLY A 65 37.98 -3.31 25.75
CA GLY A 65 38.93 -3.55 24.66
C GLY A 65 39.08 -5.01 24.26
N SER A 66 38.23 -5.90 24.76
CA SER A 66 38.15 -7.28 24.28
C SER A 66 37.74 -7.35 22.80
N GLU A 67 38.28 -8.33 22.07
CA GLU A 67 37.87 -8.56 20.68
C GLU A 67 36.50 -9.23 20.64
N LEU A 68 35.58 -8.64 19.87
CA LEU A 68 34.31 -9.27 19.55
C LEU A 68 34.51 -10.31 18.43
N PRO A 69 33.62 -11.32 18.35
CA PRO A 69 33.60 -12.22 17.21
C PRO A 69 33.53 -11.44 15.89
N ILE A 70 34.26 -11.92 14.88
CA ILE A 70 34.31 -11.32 13.54
C ILE A 70 32.89 -11.14 12.96
N ASP A 71 31.98 -12.05 13.31
CA ASP A 71 30.59 -12.09 12.86
C ASP A 71 29.60 -11.52 13.89
N CYS A 72 30.04 -10.65 14.80
CA CYS A 72 29.19 -10.11 15.88
C CYS A 72 27.91 -9.42 15.37
N LEU A 73 27.89 -8.95 14.11
CA LEU A 73 26.71 -8.37 13.45
C LEU A 73 26.00 -9.31 12.47
N ALA A 74 26.44 -10.56 12.30
CA ALA A 74 25.85 -11.47 11.32
C ALA A 74 24.35 -11.75 11.60
N HIS A 75 23.97 -11.87 12.88
CA HIS A 75 22.56 -12.01 13.24
C HIS A 75 21.75 -10.75 12.89
N LEU A 76 22.30 -9.56 13.10
CA LEU A 76 21.65 -8.31 12.69
C LEU A 76 21.49 -8.25 11.16
N GLY A 77 22.53 -8.63 10.41
CA GLY A 77 22.44 -8.74 8.96
C GLY A 77 21.31 -9.68 8.52
N SER A 78 21.21 -10.86 9.13
CA SER A 78 20.13 -11.82 8.85
C SER A 78 18.74 -11.27 9.16
N VAL A 79 18.57 -10.56 10.29
CA VAL A 79 17.29 -9.93 10.65
C VAL A 79 16.92 -8.86 9.61
N LEU A 80 17.88 -8.04 9.18
CA LEU A 80 17.65 -7.02 8.16
C LEU A 80 17.30 -7.64 6.80
N SER A 81 17.98 -8.71 6.38
CA SER A 81 17.65 -9.41 5.13
C SER A 81 16.27 -10.06 5.17
N ASN A 82 15.86 -10.62 6.31
CA ASN A 82 14.49 -11.14 6.46
C ASN A 82 13.46 -10.01 6.38
N TYR A 83 13.79 -8.85 6.94
CA TYR A 83 12.91 -7.68 6.88
C TYR A 83 12.80 -7.13 5.45
N GLU A 84 13.92 -7.10 4.71
CA GLU A 84 13.93 -6.77 3.28
C GLU A 84 12.98 -7.68 2.48
N GLN A 85 13.05 -9.00 2.69
CA GLN A 85 12.15 -9.93 2.00
C GLN A 85 10.68 -9.67 2.35
N MET A 86 10.38 -9.44 3.63
CA MET A 86 9.02 -9.12 4.07
C MET A 86 8.49 -7.83 3.41
N LEU A 87 9.34 -6.81 3.25
CA LEU A 87 8.99 -5.56 2.58
C LEU A 87 8.71 -5.78 1.08
N PHE A 88 9.47 -6.63 0.40
CA PHE A 88 9.18 -7.01 -0.99
C PHE A 88 7.81 -7.67 -1.12
N ASP A 89 7.51 -8.65 -0.26
CA ASP A 89 6.22 -9.35 -0.27
C ASP A 89 5.05 -8.39 0.02
N GLN A 90 5.25 -7.47 0.99
CA GLN A 90 4.26 -6.45 1.32
C GLN A 90 4.01 -5.46 0.18
N ILE A 91 5.06 -5.02 -0.52
CA ILE A 91 4.92 -4.13 -1.67
C ILE A 91 4.13 -4.84 -2.78
N ALA A 92 4.46 -6.10 -3.07
CA ALA A 92 3.76 -6.88 -4.09
C ALA A 92 2.27 -7.07 -3.77
N ASP A 93 1.91 -7.40 -2.52
CA ASP A 93 0.51 -7.52 -2.08
C ASP A 93 -0.24 -6.18 -2.20
N LEU A 94 0.38 -5.08 -1.78
CA LEU A 94 -0.22 -3.75 -1.89
C LEU A 94 -0.40 -3.30 -3.35
N GLU A 95 0.57 -3.57 -4.23
CA GLU A 95 0.48 -3.28 -5.66
C GLU A 95 -0.63 -4.12 -6.31
N TYR A 96 -0.76 -5.38 -5.94
CA TYR A 96 -1.88 -6.24 -6.36
C TYR A 96 -3.24 -5.69 -5.89
N GLN A 97 -3.36 -5.31 -4.61
CA GLN A 97 -4.59 -4.71 -4.08
C GLN A 97 -4.94 -3.39 -4.78
N GLN A 98 -3.94 -2.56 -5.10
CA GLN A 98 -4.16 -1.33 -5.85
C GLN A 98 -4.68 -1.61 -7.25
N GLU A 99 -4.12 -2.62 -7.93
CA GLU A 99 -4.53 -3.02 -9.28
C GLU A 99 -5.97 -3.53 -9.28
N MET A 100 -6.33 -4.41 -8.34
CA MET A 100 -7.69 -4.94 -8.18
C MET A 100 -8.76 -3.86 -7.94
N LEU A 101 -8.39 -2.74 -7.32
CA LEU A 101 -9.28 -1.59 -7.15
C LEU A 101 -9.38 -0.73 -8.41
N ARG A 102 -8.31 -0.64 -9.20
CA ARG A 102 -8.30 0.15 -10.44
C ARG A 102 -8.96 -0.58 -11.61
N PHE A 103 -8.79 -1.90 -11.65
CA PHE A 103 -9.27 -2.79 -12.70
C PHE A 103 -9.95 -3.99 -12.06
N PRO A 104 -11.17 -3.81 -11.51
CA PRO A 104 -11.94 -4.93 -10.98
C PRO A 104 -12.21 -5.94 -12.11
N PRO A 105 -12.21 -7.25 -11.81
CA PRO A 105 -12.48 -8.27 -12.82
C PRO A 105 -13.91 -8.09 -13.35
N ASP A 106 -14.06 -8.23 -14.67
CA ASP A 106 -15.35 -8.16 -15.33
C ASP A 106 -16.29 -9.23 -14.74
N LYS A 107 -17.47 -8.82 -14.29
CA LYS A 107 -18.52 -9.72 -13.79
C LYS A 107 -19.33 -10.29 -14.96
N GLU A 108 -18.70 -10.96 -15.90
CA GLU A 108 -19.41 -11.57 -17.04
C GLU A 108 -18.78 -12.91 -17.41
N GLU A 109 -19.06 -13.97 -16.64
CA GLU A 109 -18.96 -15.35 -17.15
C GLU A 109 -19.68 -16.43 -16.30
N ASP A 110 -20.71 -16.07 -15.50
CA ASP A 110 -21.52 -17.05 -14.73
C ASP A 110 -23.04 -16.86 -14.97
N LEU A 111 -23.44 -16.44 -16.18
CA LEU A 111 -24.82 -16.67 -16.65
C LEU A 111 -24.83 -17.98 -17.44
N GLU A 112 -24.64 -19.10 -16.74
CA GLU A 112 -25.05 -20.40 -17.25
C GLU A 112 -26.57 -20.36 -17.49
N ASP A 113 -26.93 -20.12 -18.75
CA ASP A 113 -28.05 -20.69 -19.50
C ASP A 113 -29.14 -21.35 -18.63
N ASP A 114 -29.96 -20.52 -17.96
CA ASP A 114 -31.23 -20.96 -17.39
C ASP A 114 -32.18 -21.21 -18.57
N GLY A 115 -32.04 -22.40 -19.17
CA GLY A 115 -32.76 -22.86 -20.34
C GLY A 115 -34.27 -22.82 -20.14
N ILE A 116 -34.88 -21.70 -20.51
CA ILE A 116 -36.33 -21.57 -20.69
C ILE A 116 -36.68 -22.13 -22.07
N SER A 117 -37.27 -23.32 -22.10
CA SER A 117 -38.26 -23.76 -23.09
C SER A 117 -38.82 -25.11 -22.61
N ASP A 118 -40.11 -25.44 -22.62
CA ASP A 118 -41.33 -24.70 -22.87
C ASP A 118 -42.44 -25.61 -22.29
N ASN A 119 -43.47 -25.03 -21.69
CA ASN A 119 -44.68 -25.78 -21.32
C ASN A 119 -45.28 -26.41 -22.59
N GLN A 120 -45.51 -27.73 -22.58
CA GLN A 120 -46.52 -28.35 -23.45
C GLN A 120 -47.51 -29.13 -22.59
N ASP A 121 -48.59 -28.44 -22.23
CA ASP A 121 -49.90 -29.04 -22.00
C ASP A 121 -50.49 -29.47 -23.36
N ALA A 122 -50.75 -30.78 -23.53
CA ALA A 122 -51.88 -31.38 -24.25
C ALA A 122 -51.80 -32.92 -24.25
#